data_AF-A0AAP1JR05-F1
#
_entry.id   AF-A0AAP1JR05-F1
#
_cell.length_a   1.000
_cell.length_b   1.000
_cell.length_c   1.000
_cell.angle_alpha   90.00
_cell.angle_beta   90.00
_cell.angle_gamma   90.00
#
_symmetry.space_group_name_H-M   'P 1'
#
loop_
_entity.id
_entity.type
_entity.pdbx_description
1 polymer ?
#
loop_
_entity_poly.entity_id
_entity_poly.type
_entity_poly.pdbx_seq_one_letter_code
_entity_poly.pdbx_strand_id
1 'polypeptide(L)'
;MKKILIPIITVLIIGTIVGLSTLHRTPRATTTTVHKSRVIQQPQPITETTIAKQPALKYSCIIYYAIKHLKIQRWQEVSDFSLGWQVEIYTDQGQTKYLVWSDKHIKADAKQLQPNWFTLKNDHVTYDSFGVHTFKKDLTATVSMRTILAQIKRDHATKTVRHMPTNLVIKDHR
;
A
#
# COMPACT_ATOMS: atom_id res chain seq x y z
N MET A 1 20.28 -51.48 -41.67
CA MET A 1 21.72 -51.71 -41.98
C MET A 1 22.53 -50.55 -41.40
N LYS A 2 23.61 -50.87 -40.65
CA LYS A 2 24.78 -50.04 -40.26
C LYS A 2 24.54 -48.81 -39.33
N LYS A 3 24.80 -48.91 -38.02
CA LYS A 3 26.08 -48.71 -37.23
C LYS A 3 26.32 -47.22 -36.86
N ILE A 4 25.97 -46.75 -35.65
CA ILE A 4 26.80 -46.56 -34.41
C ILE A 4 28.10 -45.78 -34.65
N LEU A 5 28.31 -44.62 -33.98
CA LEU A 5 29.36 -44.43 -32.95
C LEU A 5 29.34 -43.03 -32.31
N ILE A 6 29.25 -43.00 -30.99
CA ILE A 6 29.60 -41.89 -30.09
C ILE A 6 31.10 -42.03 -29.77
N PRO A 7 31.88 -40.95 -29.72
CA PRO A 7 33.13 -40.95 -28.96
C PRO A 7 32.97 -40.19 -27.65
N ILE A 8 33.08 -40.96 -26.57
CA ILE A 8 33.41 -40.51 -25.21
C ILE A 8 34.89 -40.09 -25.22
N ILE A 9 35.20 -38.88 -24.76
CA ILE A 9 36.58 -38.49 -24.46
C ILE A 9 36.65 -38.15 -22.97
N THR A 10 37.10 -39.15 -22.22
CA THR A 10 37.60 -39.07 -20.86
C THR A 10 39.04 -38.58 -20.94
N VAL A 11 39.34 -37.38 -20.41
CA VAL A 11 40.73 -37.01 -20.11
C VAL A 11 40.89 -36.97 -18.59
N LEU A 12 41.60 -38.01 -18.16
CA LEU A 12 42.17 -38.27 -16.86
C LEU A 12 43.34 -37.30 -16.64
N ILE A 13 43.28 -36.46 -15.60
CA ILE A 13 44.48 -35.79 -15.08
C ILE A 13 44.70 -36.30 -13.66
N ILE A 14 45.75 -37.12 -13.56
CA ILE A 14 46.35 -37.62 -12.34
C ILE A 14 47.14 -36.47 -11.72
N GLY A 15 46.81 -36.15 -10.47
CA GLY A 15 47.55 -35.23 -9.62
C GLY A 15 47.53 -35.75 -8.19
N THR A 16 48.26 -36.83 -7.96
CA THR A 16 48.54 -37.40 -6.63
C THR A 16 49.27 -36.39 -5.76
N ILE A 17 48.60 -35.90 -4.72
CA ILE A 17 49.25 -35.34 -3.53
C ILE A 17 48.98 -36.32 -2.39
N VAL A 18 50.01 -37.09 -2.04
CA VAL A 18 50.05 -37.88 -0.81
C VAL A 18 50.43 -36.94 0.32
N GLY A 19 49.51 -36.75 1.25
CA GLY A 19 49.76 -36.09 2.53
C GLY A 19 49.10 -36.88 3.65
N LEU A 20 49.89 -37.69 4.35
CA LEU A 20 49.52 -38.33 5.61
C LEU A 20 49.13 -37.25 6.64
N SER A 21 47.97 -37.37 7.28
CA SER A 21 47.83 -37.07 8.72
C SER A 21 46.44 -37.43 9.26
N THR A 22 46.45 -38.46 10.11
CA THR A 22 45.71 -38.58 11.39
C THR A 22 44.19 -38.33 11.42
N LEU A 23 43.47 -39.42 11.72
CA LEU A 23 42.13 -39.42 12.30
C LEU A 23 42.00 -38.36 13.41
N HIS A 24 41.12 -37.40 13.22
CA HIS A 24 40.40 -36.74 14.30
C HIS A 24 38.91 -36.75 13.92
N ARG A 25 38.13 -37.66 14.53
CA ARG A 25 36.67 -37.56 14.55
C ARG A 25 36.30 -36.38 15.45
N THR A 26 36.03 -35.23 14.86
CA THR A 26 35.34 -34.14 15.56
C THR A 26 33.88 -34.55 15.78
N PRO A 27 33.34 -34.52 17.02
CA PRO A 27 31.92 -34.67 17.23
C PRO A 27 31.21 -33.49 16.58
N ARG A 28 30.36 -33.77 15.60
CA ARG A 28 29.48 -32.78 14.99
C ARG A 28 28.45 -32.36 16.03
N ALA A 29 28.65 -31.20 16.65
CA ALA A 29 27.65 -30.59 17.50
C ALA A 29 26.39 -30.32 16.66
N THR A 30 25.29 -30.98 16.99
CA THR A 30 23.97 -30.67 16.45
C THR A 30 23.54 -29.34 17.04
N THR A 31 23.73 -28.25 16.29
CA THR A 31 23.16 -26.96 16.63
C THR A 31 21.66 -27.04 16.41
N THR A 32 20.90 -27.28 17.49
CA THR A 32 19.45 -27.10 17.48
C THR A 32 19.17 -25.61 17.33
N THR A 33 18.82 -25.18 16.12
CA THR A 33 18.29 -23.83 15.88
C THR A 33 16.96 -23.72 16.62
N VAL A 34 16.97 -23.08 17.79
CA VAL A 34 15.74 -22.69 18.49
C VAL A 34 15.02 -21.70 17.58
N HIS A 35 13.97 -22.17 16.92
CA HIS A 35 13.10 -21.33 16.10
C HIS A 35 12.31 -20.42 17.04
N LYS A 36 12.85 -19.22 17.29
CA LYS A 36 12.19 -18.21 18.13
C LYS A 36 10.87 -17.85 17.43
N SER A 37 9.76 -18.37 17.94
CA SER A 37 8.43 -18.06 17.40
C SER A 37 8.21 -16.56 17.51
N ARG A 38 8.22 -15.88 16.36
CA ARG A 38 8.00 -14.43 16.30
C ARG A 38 6.53 -14.20 16.62
N VAL A 39 6.25 -13.69 17.82
CA VAL A 39 4.91 -13.23 18.19
C VAL A 39 4.50 -12.16 17.17
N ILE A 40 3.54 -12.50 16.30
CA ILE A 40 2.98 -11.56 15.33
C ILE A 40 2.12 -10.59 16.14
N GLN A 41 2.68 -9.44 16.49
CA GLN A 41 1.91 -8.37 17.13
C GLN A 41 0.85 -7.88 16.14
N GLN A 42 -0.42 -7.96 16.56
CA GLN A 42 -1.53 -7.44 15.78
C GLN A 42 -1.46 -5.91 15.73
N PRO A 43 -1.77 -5.29 14.58
CA PRO A 43 -1.81 -3.83 14.48
C PRO A 43 -2.86 -3.26 15.45
N GLN A 44 -2.50 -2.19 16.16
CA GLN A 44 -3.45 -1.49 17.03
C GLN A 44 -4.68 -1.03 16.23
N PRO A 45 -5.92 -1.14 16.76
CA PRO A 45 -7.11 -0.66 16.07
C PRO A 45 -7.02 0.82 15.69
N ILE A 46 -7.63 1.23 14.59
CA ILE A 46 -7.78 2.65 14.24
C ILE A 46 -9.10 3.14 14.85
N THR A 47 -9.02 4.16 15.68
CA THR A 47 -10.16 4.75 16.41
C THR A 47 -10.36 6.21 16.01
N GLU A 48 -11.56 6.75 16.29
CA GLU A 48 -11.86 8.18 16.13
C GLU A 48 -10.83 9.07 16.86
N THR A 49 -10.43 8.68 18.07
CA THR A 49 -9.40 9.38 18.85
C THR A 49 -8.01 9.34 18.20
N THR A 50 -7.67 8.24 17.51
CA THR A 50 -6.39 8.11 16.81
C THR A 50 -6.35 9.05 15.60
N ILE A 51 -7.39 9.02 14.76
CA ILE A 51 -7.45 9.82 13.54
C ILE A 51 -7.65 11.32 13.81
N ALA A 52 -8.24 11.70 14.95
CA ALA A 52 -8.33 13.09 15.38
C ALA A 52 -6.95 13.74 15.59
N LYS A 53 -5.95 12.94 16.01
CA LYS A 53 -4.59 13.40 16.26
C LYS A 53 -3.65 13.20 15.06
N GLN A 54 -4.10 12.48 14.03
CA GLN A 54 -3.24 12.03 12.91
C GLN A 54 -3.94 12.30 11.57
N PRO A 55 -3.84 13.53 11.02
CA PRO A 55 -4.52 13.90 9.78
C PRO A 55 -4.18 12.97 8.59
N ALA A 56 -2.92 12.58 8.44
CA ALA A 56 -2.50 11.66 7.39
C ALA A 56 -3.18 10.28 7.51
N LEU A 57 -3.34 9.76 8.74
CA LEU A 57 -4.06 8.51 8.96
C LEU A 57 -5.57 8.69 8.70
N LYS A 58 -6.15 9.84 9.08
CA LYS A 58 -7.54 10.18 8.78
C LYS A 58 -7.80 10.17 7.27
N TYR A 59 -6.98 10.86 6.49
CA TYR A 59 -7.12 10.91 5.04
C TYR A 59 -6.87 9.54 4.40
N SER A 60 -5.92 8.76 4.92
CA SER A 60 -5.70 7.38 4.48
C SER A 60 -6.94 6.51 4.68
N CYS A 61 -7.66 6.64 5.81
CA CYS A 61 -8.92 5.91 6.03
C CYS A 61 -9.99 6.30 5.00
N ILE A 62 -10.12 7.60 4.74
CA ILE A 62 -11.07 8.15 3.77
C ILE A 62 -10.80 7.64 2.36
N ILE A 63 -9.53 7.71 1.91
CA ILE A 63 -9.08 7.29 0.60
C ILE A 63 -9.24 5.76 0.43
N TYR A 64 -8.85 4.97 1.44
CA TYR A 64 -9.02 3.52 1.40
C TYR A 64 -10.49 3.14 1.18
N TYR A 65 -11.40 3.76 1.95
CA TYR A 65 -12.83 3.50 1.80
C TYR A 65 -13.33 3.92 0.42
N ALA A 66 -12.86 5.07 -0.08
CA ALA A 66 -13.23 5.57 -1.40
C ALA A 66 -12.91 4.56 -2.51
N ILE A 67 -11.68 4.04 -2.51
CA ILE A 67 -11.18 3.09 -3.49
C ILE A 67 -11.91 1.74 -3.39
N LYS A 68 -12.15 1.24 -2.17
CA LYS A 68 -12.64 -0.13 -1.97
C LYS A 68 -14.16 -0.27 -1.95
N HIS A 69 -14.89 0.78 -1.57
CA HIS A 69 -16.31 0.66 -1.24
C HIS A 69 -17.22 1.65 -1.96
N LEU A 70 -16.70 2.72 -2.56
CA LEU A 70 -17.55 3.59 -3.37
C LEU A 70 -17.81 2.96 -4.74
N LYS A 71 -19.07 3.03 -5.16
CA LYS A 71 -19.51 2.68 -6.53
C LYS A 71 -19.36 3.88 -7.48
N ILE A 72 -18.27 4.63 -7.33
CA ILE A 72 -17.93 5.80 -8.15
C ILE A 72 -16.63 5.45 -8.89
N GLN A 73 -16.73 5.19 -10.19
CA GLN A 73 -15.63 4.66 -10.99
C GLN A 73 -14.37 5.55 -10.93
N ARG A 74 -14.53 6.87 -10.87
CA ARG A 74 -13.40 7.81 -10.84
C ARG A 74 -12.48 7.63 -9.63
N TRP A 75 -13.00 7.16 -8.50
CA TRP A 75 -12.18 6.84 -7.33
C TRP A 75 -11.27 5.62 -7.55
N GLN A 76 -11.47 4.85 -8.63
CA GLN A 76 -10.52 3.81 -9.05
C GLN A 76 -9.28 4.40 -9.72
N GLU A 77 -9.30 5.65 -10.21
CA GLU A 77 -8.12 6.31 -10.78
C GLU A 77 -7.04 6.56 -9.72
N VAL A 78 -7.44 6.68 -8.45
CA VAL A 78 -6.52 6.83 -7.31
C VAL A 78 -6.23 5.49 -6.63
N SER A 79 -6.47 4.35 -7.28
CA SER A 79 -6.34 3.02 -6.65
C SER A 79 -4.91 2.45 -6.60
N ASP A 80 -3.90 3.14 -7.17
CA ASP A 80 -2.52 2.67 -7.12
C ASP A 80 -1.84 3.04 -5.78
N PHE A 81 -1.77 2.05 -4.88
CA PHE A 81 -1.16 2.20 -3.56
C PHE A 81 0.38 2.41 -3.63
N SER A 82 1.02 2.07 -4.76
CA SER A 82 2.47 2.17 -4.93
C SER A 82 2.91 3.59 -5.30
N LEU A 83 2.16 4.27 -6.18
CA LEU A 83 2.34 5.69 -6.49
C LEU A 83 1.99 6.58 -5.29
N GLY A 84 1.02 6.14 -4.49
CA GLY A 84 0.56 6.89 -3.34
C GLY A 84 -0.32 8.07 -3.73
N TRP A 85 -0.46 9.04 -2.83
CA TRP A 85 -1.39 10.14 -3.02
C TRP A 85 -0.80 11.47 -2.58
N GLN A 86 -1.27 12.52 -3.24
CA GLN A 86 -1.11 13.87 -2.76
C GLN A 86 -2.49 14.44 -2.41
N VAL A 87 -2.68 14.86 -1.16
CA VAL A 87 -3.88 15.55 -0.70
C VAL A 87 -3.60 17.05 -0.61
N GLU A 88 -4.35 17.84 -1.38
CA GLU A 88 -4.27 19.30 -1.34
C GLU A 88 -5.51 19.88 -0.67
N ILE A 89 -5.31 20.76 0.30
CA ILE A 89 -6.37 21.29 1.16
C ILE A 89 -6.62 22.75 0.80
N TYR A 90 -7.86 23.07 0.41
CA TYR A 90 -8.30 24.42 0.09
C TYR A 90 -9.55 24.77 0.88
N THR A 91 -9.64 26.00 1.38
CA THR A 91 -10.86 26.53 2.00
C THR A 91 -11.36 27.70 1.17
N ASP A 92 -12.63 27.63 0.77
CA ASP A 92 -13.33 28.72 0.10
C ASP A 92 -14.75 28.83 0.68
N GLN A 93 -15.21 30.07 0.91
CA GLN A 93 -16.55 30.38 1.45
C GLN A 93 -16.95 29.54 2.68
N GLY A 94 -16.00 29.24 3.57
CA GLY A 94 -16.23 28.44 4.78
C GLY A 94 -16.35 26.93 4.56
N GLN A 95 -16.11 26.43 3.35
CA GLN A 95 -16.06 25.01 3.03
C GLN A 95 -14.62 24.58 2.68
N THR A 96 -14.09 23.60 3.43
CA THR A 96 -12.79 23.01 3.13
C THR A 96 -12.93 21.80 2.21
N LYS A 97 -12.24 21.82 1.06
CA LYS A 97 -12.12 20.73 0.10
C LYS A 97 -10.75 20.05 0.23
N TYR A 98 -10.75 18.73 0.10
CA TYR A 98 -9.56 17.89 0.13
C TYR A 98 -9.42 17.19 -1.23
N LEU A 99 -8.54 17.72 -2.08
CA LEU A 99 -8.29 17.23 -3.44
C LEU A 99 -7.31 16.07 -3.38
N VAL A 100 -7.65 14.93 -3.98
CA VAL A 100 -6.88 13.68 -3.93
C VAL A 100 -6.32 13.35 -5.31
N TRP A 101 -5.01 13.47 -5.45
CA TRP A 101 -4.27 13.09 -6.65
C TRP A 101 -3.73 11.66 -6.52
N SER A 102 -3.65 10.94 -7.65
CA SER A 102 -3.25 9.52 -7.75
C SER A 102 -1.74 9.26 -7.70
N ASP A 103 -0.93 10.29 -7.46
CA ASP A 103 0.53 10.18 -7.33
C ASP A 103 1.01 11.19 -6.28
N LYS A 104 1.81 10.73 -5.31
CA LYS A 104 2.38 11.56 -4.25
C LYS A 104 3.40 12.59 -4.77
N HIS A 105 3.95 12.38 -5.97
CA HIS A 105 4.89 13.27 -6.64
C HIS A 105 4.29 13.97 -7.87
N ILE A 106 2.95 14.04 -7.96
CA ILE A 106 2.30 14.69 -9.10
C ILE A 106 2.82 16.12 -9.31
N LYS A 107 3.23 16.40 -10.55
CA LYS A 107 3.74 17.70 -10.97
C LYS A 107 2.60 18.62 -11.43
N ALA A 108 2.85 19.93 -11.43
CA ALA A 108 1.82 20.91 -11.76
C ALA A 108 1.29 20.77 -13.20
N ASP A 109 2.15 20.41 -14.14
CA ASP A 109 1.81 20.15 -15.55
C ASP A 109 0.89 18.94 -15.74
N ALA A 110 0.92 17.96 -14.82
CA ALA A 110 0.04 16.79 -14.82
C ALA A 110 -1.35 17.07 -14.20
N LYS A 111 -1.55 18.23 -13.57
CA LYS A 111 -2.82 18.61 -12.92
C LYS A 111 -3.80 19.31 -13.87
N GLN A 112 -3.99 18.75 -15.05
CA GLN A 112 -4.85 19.35 -16.09
C GLN A 112 -6.32 18.97 -15.92
N LEU A 113 -6.59 17.85 -15.23
CA LEU A 113 -7.94 17.38 -14.91
C LEU A 113 -8.22 17.60 -13.43
N GLN A 114 -9.47 17.93 -13.10
CA GLN A 114 -9.89 18.07 -11.72
C GLN A 114 -9.74 16.73 -10.97
N PRO A 115 -9.07 16.70 -9.81
CA PRO A 115 -8.90 15.46 -9.06
C PRO A 115 -10.22 15.01 -8.42
N ASN A 116 -10.25 13.79 -7.90
CA ASN A 116 -11.29 13.40 -6.95
C ASN A 116 -11.15 14.25 -5.68
N TRP A 117 -12.24 14.54 -4.98
CA TRP A 117 -12.15 15.30 -3.75
C TRP A 117 -13.21 14.88 -2.74
N PHE A 118 -13.01 15.29 -1.49
CA PHE A 118 -14.01 15.12 -0.46
C PHE A 118 -14.12 16.36 0.42
N THR A 119 -15.23 16.48 1.14
CA THR A 119 -15.43 17.47 2.19
C THR A 119 -15.76 16.80 3.52
N LEU A 120 -15.50 17.51 4.61
CA LEU A 120 -15.75 17.04 5.97
C LEU A 120 -16.73 17.98 6.68
N LYS A 121 -17.83 17.43 7.20
CA LYS A 121 -18.81 18.16 8.02
C LYS A 121 -19.42 17.26 9.08
N ASN A 122 -19.36 17.65 10.35
CA ASN A 122 -20.01 16.95 11.47
C ASN A 122 -19.80 15.42 11.46
N ASP A 123 -18.55 14.97 11.31
CA ASP A 123 -18.14 13.56 11.20
C ASP A 123 -18.57 12.81 9.92
N HIS A 124 -19.23 13.49 8.98
CA HIS A 124 -19.51 12.97 7.66
C HIS A 124 -18.44 13.37 6.65
N VAL A 125 -18.12 12.41 5.78
CA VAL A 125 -17.31 12.58 4.58
C VAL A 125 -18.25 12.57 3.39
N THR A 126 -18.28 13.66 2.63
CA THR A 126 -18.93 13.66 1.32
C THR A 126 -17.83 13.53 0.28
N TYR A 127 -17.91 12.47 -0.51
CA TYR A 127 -17.05 12.20 -1.64
C TYR A 127 -17.67 12.80 -2.89
N ASP A 128 -16.88 13.51 -3.67
CA ASP A 128 -17.29 14.18 -4.89
C ASP A 128 -16.32 13.78 -6.02
N SER A 129 -16.90 13.48 -7.19
CA SER A 129 -16.18 13.07 -8.38
C SER A 129 -16.76 13.76 -9.60
N PHE A 130 -15.91 14.46 -10.35
CA PHE A 130 -16.30 15.11 -11.58
C PHE A 130 -16.70 14.09 -12.65
N GLY A 131 -17.86 14.27 -13.27
CA GLY A 131 -18.33 13.43 -14.36
C GLY A 131 -17.64 13.76 -15.68
N VAL A 132 -16.38 13.34 -15.87
CA VAL A 132 -15.77 13.39 -17.22
C VAL A 132 -16.56 12.47 -18.15
N HIS A 133 -17.10 13.05 -19.23
CA HIS A 133 -17.93 12.40 -20.27
C HIS A 133 -19.44 12.29 -20.02
N THR A 134 -19.99 12.91 -18.98
CA THR A 134 -21.44 12.98 -18.82
C THR A 134 -21.88 14.40 -18.52
N PHE A 135 -22.87 14.94 -19.25
CA PHE A 135 -23.63 16.15 -18.87
C PHE A 135 -24.47 15.94 -17.58
N LYS A 136 -24.11 14.96 -16.75
CA LYS A 136 -24.79 14.58 -15.52
C LYS A 136 -24.08 15.22 -14.34
N LYS A 137 -24.88 15.50 -13.31
CA LYS A 137 -24.43 16.02 -12.02
C LYS A 137 -23.30 15.13 -11.45
N ASP A 138 -22.35 15.76 -10.77
CA ASP A 138 -21.28 15.08 -10.05
C ASP A 138 -21.81 13.91 -9.22
N LEU A 139 -21.09 12.79 -9.26
CA LEU A 139 -21.43 11.63 -8.44
C LEU A 139 -20.96 11.92 -7.02
N THR A 140 -21.91 11.94 -6.09
CA THR A 140 -21.65 12.20 -4.68
C THR A 140 -22.07 11.03 -3.81
N ALA A 141 -21.31 10.79 -2.74
CA ALA A 141 -21.66 9.83 -1.71
C ALA A 141 -21.29 10.39 -0.34
N THR A 142 -22.18 10.29 0.63
CA THR A 142 -21.91 10.74 2.00
C THR A 142 -21.88 9.56 2.96
N VAL A 143 -20.81 9.44 3.74
CA VAL A 143 -20.57 8.35 4.69
C VAL A 143 -20.02 8.92 5.99
N SER A 144 -20.43 8.39 7.14
CA SER A 144 -19.86 8.79 8.42
C SER A 144 -18.46 8.20 8.62
N MET A 145 -17.60 8.90 9.36
CA MET A 145 -16.28 8.40 9.72
C MET A 145 -16.37 7.09 10.49
N ARG A 146 -17.36 6.95 11.37
CA ARG A 146 -17.64 5.68 12.06
C ARG A 146 -17.84 4.51 11.10
N THR A 147 -18.62 4.69 10.03
CA THR A 147 -18.84 3.65 9.02
C THR A 147 -17.54 3.31 8.29
N ILE A 148 -16.73 4.32 7.95
CA ILE A 148 -15.41 4.14 7.34
C ILE A 148 -14.51 3.27 8.24
N LEU A 149 -14.40 3.61 9.53
CA LEU A 149 -13.57 2.87 10.48
C LEU A 149 -14.07 1.45 10.71
N ALA A 150 -15.39 1.26 10.82
CA ALA A 150 -16.00 -0.05 10.98
C ALA A 150 -15.72 -0.94 9.75
N GLN A 151 -15.77 -0.37 8.55
CA GLN A 151 -15.47 -1.09 7.31
C GLN A 151 -13.99 -1.49 7.23
N ILE A 152 -13.05 -0.59 7.55
CA ILE A 152 -11.61 -0.92 7.59
C ILE A 152 -11.33 -2.09 8.55
N LYS A 153 -12.00 -2.10 9.71
CA LYS A 153 -11.90 -3.21 10.66
C LYS A 153 -12.46 -4.51 10.07
N ARG A 154 -13.63 -4.45 9.41
CA ARG A 154 -14.27 -5.60 8.74
C ARG A 154 -13.41 -6.17 7.62
N ASP A 155 -12.71 -5.32 6.88
CA ASP A 155 -11.81 -5.72 5.80
C ASP A 155 -10.46 -6.28 6.30
N HIS A 156 -10.24 -6.30 7.62
CA HIS A 156 -8.93 -6.60 8.22
C HIS A 156 -7.79 -5.71 7.68
N ALA A 157 -8.12 -4.50 7.26
CA ALA A 157 -7.21 -3.61 6.52
C ALA A 157 -6.39 -2.66 7.42
N THR A 158 -6.47 -2.80 8.75
CA THR A 158 -5.78 -1.95 9.72
C THR A 158 -4.29 -1.79 9.42
N LYS A 159 -3.58 -2.89 9.09
CA LYS A 159 -2.15 -2.85 8.76
C LYS A 159 -1.90 -2.00 7.51
N THR A 160 -2.68 -2.22 6.45
CA THR A 160 -2.59 -1.51 5.18
C THR A 160 -2.82 -0.02 5.37
N VAL A 161 -3.92 0.35 6.03
CA VAL A 161 -4.29 1.76 6.25
C VAL A 161 -3.28 2.47 7.15
N ARG A 162 -2.69 1.78 8.13
CA ARG A 162 -1.60 2.35 8.95
C ARG A 162 -0.30 2.58 8.17
N HIS A 163 -0.11 1.89 7.04
CA HIS A 163 1.06 2.08 6.20
C HIS A 163 0.86 3.18 5.15
N MET A 164 -0.37 3.38 4.66
CA MET A 164 -0.69 4.41 3.66
C MET A 164 -0.11 5.81 3.94
N PRO A 165 -0.03 6.31 5.18
CA PRO A 165 0.60 7.61 5.46
C PRO A 165 2.04 7.76 4.95
N THR A 166 2.81 6.66 4.79
CA THR A 166 4.18 6.73 4.24
C THR A 166 4.21 7.04 2.74
N ASN A 167 3.08 6.86 2.07
CA ASN A 167 2.86 7.16 0.65
C ASN A 167 1.84 8.29 0.47
N LEU A 168 1.63 9.13 1.49
CA LEU A 168 0.70 10.25 1.46
C LEU A 168 1.46 11.57 1.66
N VAL A 169 1.36 12.48 0.70
CA VAL A 169 1.83 13.86 0.83
C VAL A 169 0.62 14.76 1.08
N ILE A 170 0.74 15.69 2.03
CA ILE A 170 -0.31 16.68 2.32
C ILE A 170 0.24 18.07 2.02
N LYS A 171 -0.50 18.85 1.23
CA LYS A 171 -0.23 20.27 0.98
C LYS A 171 -1.42 21.08 1.47
N ASP A 172 -1.17 21.96 2.44
CA ASP A 172 -2.20 22.83 3.00
C ASP A 172 -2.10 24.22 2.34
N HIS A 173 -3.19 24.67 1.73
CA HIS A 173 -3.29 25.95 1.01
C HIS A 173 -4.36 26.88 1.62
N ARG A 174 -4.81 26.58 2.83
CA ARG A 174 -5.78 27.40 3.57
C ARG A 174 -5.16 28.63 4.21
#